data_AF-A0A1G6TWG7-F1
#
_entry.id   AF-A0A1G6TWG7-F1
#
_cell.length_a   1.000
_cell.length_b   1.000
_cell.length_c   1.000
_cell.angle_alpha   90.00
_cell.angle_beta   90.00
_cell.angle_gamma   90.00
#
_symmetry.space_group_name_H-M   'P 1'
#
loop_
_entity.id
_entity.type
_entity.pdbx_description
1 polymer ?
#
loop_
_entity_poly.entity_id
_entity_poly.type
_entity_poly.pdbx_seq_one_letter_code
_entity_poly.pdbx_strand_id
1 'polypeptide(L)'
;MKPSVAPKPLTPSQMTLVLELLELRQLAPQETAAKFNRLTQVGTFSEAQQEAIEILFALDEDEIPDALFQFADDDARDIVRDELAHEARLTFVTA
;
A
#
# COMPACT_ATOMS: atom_id res chain seq x y z
N MET A 1 3.73 1.24 -29.23
CA MET A 1 2.71 0.85 -28.23
C MET A 1 3.42 0.02 -27.17
N LYS A 2 3.68 0.57 -25.97
CA LYS A 2 4.10 -0.26 -24.84
C LYS A 2 2.87 -1.06 -24.40
N PRO A 3 2.95 -2.39 -24.19
CA PRO A 3 1.82 -3.12 -23.66
C PRO A 3 1.49 -2.49 -22.30
N SER A 4 0.26 -2.01 -22.15
CA SER A 4 -0.30 -1.57 -20.88
C SER A 4 -0.48 -2.82 -20.02
N VAL A 5 0.63 -3.40 -19.56
CA VAL A 5 0.61 -4.47 -18.57
C VAL A 5 0.28 -3.75 -17.29
N ALA A 6 -0.98 -3.80 -16.88
CA ALA A 6 -1.36 -3.37 -15.54
C ALA A 6 -0.36 -3.98 -14.54
N PRO A 7 0.11 -3.22 -13.55
CA PRO A 7 1.05 -3.74 -12.58
C PRO A 7 0.53 -5.05 -12.03
N LYS A 8 1.42 -6.04 -11.86
CA LYS A 8 1.02 -7.28 -11.19
C LYS A 8 0.45 -6.92 -9.82
N PRO A 9 -0.67 -7.54 -9.42
CA PRO A 9 -1.23 -7.28 -8.11
C PRO A 9 -0.20 -7.62 -7.03
N LEU A 10 -0.30 -6.91 -5.91
CA LEU A 10 0.50 -7.11 -4.72
C LEU A 10 0.08 -8.42 -4.05
N THR A 11 1.07 -9.26 -3.76
CA THR A 11 0.87 -10.46 -2.96
C THR A 11 0.54 -10.09 -1.51
N PRO A 12 0.01 -11.02 -0.70
CA PRO A 12 -0.26 -10.78 0.72
C PRO A 12 0.93 -10.18 1.48
N SER A 13 2.14 -10.72 1.27
CA SER A 13 3.35 -10.23 1.93
C SER A 13 3.76 -8.83 1.46
N GLN A 14 3.57 -8.53 0.17
CA GLN A 14 3.81 -7.19 -0.38
C GLN A 14 2.79 -6.19 0.17
N MET A 15 1.52 -6.61 0.32
CA MET A 15 0.44 -5.80 0.87
C MET A 15 0.70 -5.41 2.32
N THR A 16 1.11 -6.35 3.17
CA THR A 16 1.48 -6.05 4.57
C THR A 16 2.59 -5.00 4.65
N LEU A 17 3.59 -5.07 3.77
CA LEU A 17 4.67 -4.06 3.73
C LEU A 17 4.16 -2.69 3.29
N VAL A 18 3.19 -2.63 2.36
CA VAL A 18 2.59 -1.37 1.93
C VAL A 18 1.77 -0.73 3.05
N LEU A 19 0.96 -1.52 3.77
CA LEU A 19 0.22 -1.04 4.94
C LEU A 19 1.17 -0.47 6.01
N GLU A 20 2.24 -1.20 6.32
CA GLU A 20 3.26 -0.75 7.28
C GLU A 20 3.93 0.56 6.84
N LEU A 21 4.16 0.75 5.54
CA LEU A 21 4.69 2.01 5.01
C LEU A 21 3.66 3.15 5.10
N LEU A 22 2.37 2.87 4.94
CA LEU A 22 1.30 3.86 5.08
C LEU A 22 1.15 4.33 6.53
N GLU A 23 1.22 3.42 7.49
CA GLU A 23 1.26 3.77 8.92
C GLU A 23 2.49 4.61 9.25
N LEU A 24 3.67 4.19 8.76
CA LEU A 24 4.92 4.90 8.99
C LEU A 24 4.93 6.28 8.32
N ARG A 25 4.23 6.46 7.19
CA ARG A 25 4.12 7.74 6.47
C ARG A 25 3.57 8.85 7.36
N GLN A 26 2.56 8.53 8.17
CA GLN A 26 1.91 9.51 9.05
C GLN A 26 2.84 9.98 10.18
N LEU A 27 3.70 9.09 10.68
CA LEU A 27 4.56 9.34 11.83
C LEU A 27 5.96 9.85 11.42
N ALA A 28 6.51 9.30 10.34
CA ALA A 28 7.90 9.47 9.93
C ALA A 28 8.03 9.36 8.38
N PRO A 29 7.67 10.41 7.63
CA PRO A 29 7.71 10.38 6.16
C PRO A 29 9.12 10.18 5.59
N GLN A 30 10.17 10.67 6.28
CA GLN A 30 11.56 10.46 5.88
C GLN A 30 12.00 9.00 6.05
N GLU A 31 11.58 8.36 7.14
CA GLU A 31 11.89 6.94 7.39
C GLU A 31 11.09 6.04 6.44
N THR A 32 9.87 6.42 6.10
CA THR A 32 9.04 5.75 5.09
C THR A 32 9.74 5.74 3.73
N ALA A 33 10.24 6.88 3.27
CA ALA A 33 10.99 6.97 2.03
C ALA A 33 12.26 6.10 2.05
N ALA A 34 13.00 6.10 3.17
CA ALA A 34 14.20 5.28 3.33
C ALA A 34 13.88 3.77 3.30
N LYS A 35 12.81 3.35 3.97
CA LYS A 35 12.35 1.96 4.00
C LYS A 35 11.84 1.51 2.64
N PHE A 36 11.04 2.33 1.98
CA PHE A 36 10.57 2.06 0.61
C PHE A 36 11.74 1.89 -0.35
N ASN A 37 12.71 2.82 -0.36
CA ASN A 37 13.92 2.72 -1.19
C ASN A 37 14.73 1.44 -0.91
N ARG A 38 14.80 0.99 0.35
CA ARG A 38 15.44 -0.29 0.66
C ARG A 38 14.68 -1.48 0.07
N LEU A 39 13.35 -1.47 0.14
CA LEU A 39 12.50 -2.53 -0.41
C LEU A 39 12.58 -2.59 -1.95
N THR A 40 12.71 -1.44 -2.62
CA THR A 40 12.90 -1.37 -4.07
C THR A 40 14.28 -1.90 -4.48
N GLN A 41 15.35 -1.55 -3.76
CA GLN A 41 16.72 -2.01 -4.03
C GLN A 41 16.89 -3.53 -3.95
N VAL A 42 16.16 -4.19 -3.03
CA VAL A 42 16.21 -5.67 -2.90
C VAL A 42 15.24 -6.39 -3.85
N GLY A 43 14.52 -5.66 -4.70
CA GLY A 43 13.61 -6.23 -5.69
C GLY A 43 12.28 -6.73 -5.10
N THR A 44 11.85 -6.19 -3.96
CA THR A 44 10.56 -6.57 -3.34
C THR A 44 9.39 -6.23 -4.24
N PHE A 45 9.47 -5.10 -4.96
CA PHE A 45 8.43 -4.60 -5.86
C PHE A 45 9.00 -4.49 -7.28
N SER A 46 8.20 -4.86 -8.28
CA SER A 46 8.51 -4.56 -9.68
C SER A 46 8.40 -3.06 -9.96
N GLU A 47 9.03 -2.55 -11.03
CA GLU A 47 8.98 -1.12 -11.38
C GLU A 47 7.53 -0.58 -11.47
N ALA A 48 6.61 -1.35 -12.07
CA ALA A 48 5.21 -0.97 -12.15
C ALA A 48 4.50 -0.95 -10.78
N GLN A 49 4.89 -1.84 -9.87
CA GLN A 49 4.40 -1.82 -8.49
C GLN A 49 4.99 -0.65 -7.69
N GLN A 50 6.25 -0.28 -7.93
CA GLN A 50 6.88 0.87 -7.29
C GLN A 50 6.16 2.16 -7.68
N GLU A 51 5.90 2.37 -8.98
CA GLU A 51 5.14 3.53 -9.48
C GLU A 51 3.72 3.58 -8.86
N ALA A 52 3.04 2.43 -8.77
CA ALA A 52 1.73 2.35 -8.13
C ALA A 52 1.76 2.72 -6.64
N ILE A 53 2.79 2.31 -5.90
CA ILE A 53 2.97 2.64 -4.48
C ILE A 53 3.33 4.12 -4.29
N GLU A 54 4.12 4.71 -5.20
CA GLU A 54 4.40 6.14 -5.17
C GLU A 54 3.13 6.97 -5.39
N ILE A 55 2.26 6.54 -6.32
CA ILE A 55 0.94 7.14 -6.53
C ILE A 55 0.09 6.99 -5.26
N LEU A 56 0.09 5.80 -4.64
CA LEU A 56 -0.63 5.54 -3.38
C LEU A 56 -0.20 6.50 -2.26
N PHE A 57 1.10 6.81 -2.13
CA PHE A 57 1.59 7.78 -1.15
C PHE A 57 1.24 9.23 -1.47
N ALA A 58 0.78 9.53 -2.68
CA ALA A 58 0.29 10.84 -3.07
C ALA A 58 -1.23 11.00 -2.89
N LEU A 59 -1.96 9.90 -2.65
CA LEU A 59 -3.41 9.93 -2.43
C LEU A 59 -3.77 10.44 -1.04
N ASP A 60 -5.00 10.96 -0.96
CA ASP A 60 -5.67 11.32 0.29
C ASP A 60 -6.12 10.05 1.04
N GLU A 61 -6.28 10.16 2.37
CA GLU A 61 -6.56 9.00 3.24
C GLU A 61 -7.87 8.28 2.89
N ASP A 62 -8.86 8.98 2.35
CA ASP A 62 -10.13 8.39 1.91
C ASP A 62 -10.04 7.65 0.57
N GLU A 63 -9.02 7.95 -0.25
CA GLU A 63 -8.79 7.30 -1.55
C GLU A 63 -7.86 6.08 -1.45
N ILE A 64 -7.04 6.01 -0.40
CA ILE A 64 -6.09 4.92 -0.14
C ILE A 64 -6.77 3.53 -0.07
N PRO A 65 -7.91 3.35 0.63
CA PRO A 65 -8.61 2.06 0.70
C PRO A 65 -8.97 1.48 -0.67
N ASP A 66 -9.60 2.29 -1.52
CA ASP A 66 -10.02 1.88 -2.86
C ASP A 66 -8.81 1.55 -3.75
N ALA A 67 -7.75 2.35 -3.66
CA ALA A 67 -6.51 2.10 -4.37
C ALA A 67 -5.84 0.79 -3.92
N LEU A 68 -5.79 0.52 -2.61
CA LEU A 68 -5.27 -0.74 -2.06
C LEU A 68 -6.06 -1.95 -2.59
N PHE A 69 -7.39 -1.88 -2.66
CA PHE A 69 -8.21 -2.95 -3.24
C PHE A 69 -7.92 -3.21 -4.72
N GLN A 70 -7.60 -2.17 -5.49
CA GLN A 70 -7.24 -2.31 -6.91
C GLN A 70 -5.87 -2.95 -7.10
N PHE A 71 -4.93 -2.70 -6.18
CA PHE A 71 -3.60 -3.27 -6.25
C PHE A 71 -3.49 -4.65 -5.58
N ALA A 72 -4.43 -5.02 -4.71
CA ALA A 72 -4.43 -6.31 -4.02
C ALA A 72 -4.78 -7.48 -4.96
N ASP A 73 -4.01 -8.57 -4.86
CA ASP A 73 -4.45 -9.88 -5.37
C ASP A 73 -5.63 -10.42 -4.55
N ASP A 74 -6.32 -11.45 -5.04
CA ASP A 74 -7.52 -11.99 -4.39
C ASP A 74 -7.27 -12.36 -2.92
N ASP A 75 -6.11 -12.95 -2.60
CA ASP A 75 -5.73 -13.28 -1.22
C ASP A 75 -5.29 -12.06 -0.39
N ALA A 76 -4.75 -11.02 -1.04
CA ALA A 76 -4.32 -9.80 -0.36
C ALA A 76 -5.50 -8.87 -0.01
N ARG A 77 -6.64 -9.02 -0.70
CA ARG A 77 -7.85 -8.23 -0.42
C ARG A 77 -8.41 -8.49 0.96
N ASP A 78 -8.25 -9.70 1.49
CA ASP A 78 -8.70 -10.01 2.84
C ASP A 78 -7.85 -9.28 3.90
N ILE A 79 -6.56 -9.05 3.63
CA ILE A 79 -5.70 -8.22 4.49
C ILE A 79 -6.15 -6.76 4.46
N VAL A 80 -6.46 -6.22 3.28
CA VAL A 80 -6.98 -4.85 3.14
C VAL A 80 -8.31 -4.70 3.89
N ARG A 81 -9.22 -5.69 3.78
CA ARG A 81 -10.49 -5.70 4.52
C ARG A 81 -10.29 -5.70 6.02
N ASP A 82 -9.40 -6.55 6.52
CA ASP A 82 -9.14 -6.67 7.95
C ASP A 82 -8.57 -5.37 8.52
N GLU A 83 -7.68 -4.70 7.77
CA GLU A 83 -7.07 -3.45 8.21
C GLU A 83 -8.04 -2.26 8.16
N LEU A 84 -8.84 -2.14 7.09
CA LEU A 84 -9.89 -1.11 7.03
C LEU A 84 -10.94 -1.31 8.14
N ALA A 85 -11.26 -2.56 8.46
CA ALA A 85 -12.12 -2.87 9.58
C ALA A 85 -11.45 -2.56 10.93
N HIS A 86 -10.12 -2.52 11.01
CA HIS A 86 -9.38 -2.08 12.20
C HIS A 86 -9.43 -0.55 12.34
N GLU A 87 -9.15 0.20 11.28
CA GLU A 87 -9.20 1.67 11.29
C GLU A 87 -10.61 2.20 11.57
N ALA A 88 -11.64 1.66 10.92
CA ALA A 88 -13.03 2.05 11.18
C ALA A 88 -13.46 1.81 12.63
N ARG A 89 -12.89 0.79 13.29
CA ARG A 89 -13.13 0.53 14.72
C ARG A 89 -12.39 1.53 15.62
N LEU A 90 -11.19 1.96 15.25
CA LEU A 90 -10.44 2.98 15.99
C LEU A 90 -11.10 4.37 15.89
N THR A 91 -11.66 4.72 14.73
CA THR A 91 -12.45 5.96 14.56
C THR A 91 -13.70 5.96 15.44
N PHE A 92 -14.36 4.82 15.61
CA PHE A 92 -15.58 4.73 16.44
C PHE A 92 -15.30 4.74 17.95
N VAL A 93 -14.11 4.33 18.39
CA VAL A 93 -13.72 4.29 19.82
C VAL A 93 -13.14 5.63 20.30
N THR A 94 -12.69 6.49 19.38
CA THR A 94 -12.14 7.81 19.70
C THR A 94 -13.14 8.97 19.54
N ALA A 95 -14.37 8.69 19.09
CA ALA A 95 -15.46 9.65 18.93
C ALA A 95 -16.29 9.88 20.21
#